data_AF-A0A7J9XTR2-F1
#
_entry.id   AF-A0A7J9XTR2-F1
#
_cell.length_a   1.000
_cell.length_b   1.000
_cell.length_c   1.000
_cell.angle_alpha   90.00
_cell.angle_beta   90.00
_cell.angle_gamma   90.00
#
_symmetry.space_group_name_H-M   'P 1'
#
loop_
_entity.id
_entity.type
_entity.pdbx_description
1 polymer ?
#
loop_
_entity_poly.entity_id
_entity_poly.type
_entity_poly.pdbx_seq_one_letter_code
_entity_poly.pdbx_strand_id
1 'polypeptide(L)'
;MKLMVDMSDVQFTVGRPFTPRTDQNGAQRTEKGTGRPLNVVQLVAIDEAGAEAINVTVAGENPPKLTQGQSVRPESLEAIPWVKNNTNSAQVAFRATSVNPVAAAKATATS
;
A
#
# COMPACT_ATOMS: atom_id res chain seq x y z
N MET A 1 -0.82 -6.82 19.22
CA MET A 1 -2.12 -6.44 18.63
C MET A 1 -1.85 -5.82 17.27
N LYS A 2 -2.70 -6.07 16.26
CA LYS A 2 -2.63 -5.43 14.94
C LYS A 2 -3.98 -4.81 14.60
N LEU A 3 -4.00 -3.65 13.94
CA LEU A 3 -5.24 -2.98 13.51
C LEU A 3 -5.45 -3.22 12.02
N MET A 4 -6.37 -4.12 11.68
CA MET A 4 -6.70 -4.41 10.28
C MET A 4 -7.71 -3.39 9.76
N VAL A 5 -7.49 -2.93 8.53
CA VAL A 5 -8.41 -2.04 7.82
C VAL A 5 -9.48 -2.91 7.15
N ASP A 6 -10.75 -2.59 7.38
CA ASP A 6 -11.84 -3.15 6.59
C ASP A 6 -11.80 -2.54 5.18
N MET A 7 -11.80 -3.40 4.18
CA MET A 7 -11.66 -3.04 2.76
C MET A 7 -12.87 -3.51 1.95
N SER A 8 -14.00 -3.81 2.60
CA SER A 8 -15.18 -4.37 1.95
C SER A 8 -15.78 -3.41 0.93
N ASP A 9 -15.84 -2.12 1.27
CA ASP A 9 -16.44 -1.06 0.44
C ASP A 9 -15.40 -0.06 -0.09
N VAL A 10 -14.14 -0.49 -0.22
CA VAL A 10 -13.03 0.37 -0.65
C VAL A 10 -12.39 -0.17 -1.93
N GLN A 11 -12.41 0.64 -2.99
CA GLN A 11 -11.67 0.37 -4.21
C GLN A 11 -10.25 0.93 -4.11
N PHE A 12 -9.25 0.13 -4.52
CA PHE A 12 -7.86 0.58 -4.58
C PHE A 12 -7.36 0.64 -6.02
N THR A 13 -6.69 1.75 -6.34
CA THR A 13 -5.99 1.96 -7.61
C THR A 13 -4.55 2.39 -7.35
N VAL A 14 -3.61 1.97 -8.19
CA VAL A 14 -2.20 2.36 -8.05
C VAL A 14 -2.02 3.83 -8.42
N GLY A 15 -1.66 4.66 -7.45
CA GLY A 15 -1.27 6.05 -7.67
C GLY A 15 0.17 6.18 -8.14
N ARG A 16 1.09 5.43 -7.52
CA ARG A 16 2.49 5.28 -7.96
C ARG A 16 2.95 3.83 -7.78
N PRO A 17 3.63 3.23 -8.77
CA PRO A 17 4.19 1.88 -8.66
C PRO A 17 5.13 1.70 -7.48
N PHE A 18 5.47 0.44 -7.19
CA PHE A 18 6.43 0.11 -6.14
C PHE A 18 7.78 0.79 -6.36
N THR A 19 8.32 1.36 -5.29
CA THR A 19 9.69 1.85 -5.21
C THR A 19 10.36 1.36 -3.92
N PRO A 20 11.71 1.27 -3.89
CA PRO A 20 12.45 1.00 -2.66
C PRO A 20 12.11 2.03 -1.58
N ARG A 21 11.78 1.57 -0.36
CA ARG A 21 11.61 2.46 0.78
C ARG A 21 12.99 2.79 1.36
N THR A 22 13.52 3.95 1.00
CA THR A 22 14.85 4.38 1.44
C THR A 22 14.84 5.14 2.77
N ASP A 23 15.99 5.17 3.44
CA ASP A 23 16.27 6.07 4.56
C ASP A 23 16.82 7.44 4.07
N GLN A 24 17.25 8.28 5.01
CA GLN A 24 17.78 9.60 4.71
C GLN A 24 19.10 9.57 3.90
N ASN A 25 19.82 8.45 3.94
CA ASN A 25 21.08 8.25 3.23
C ASN A 25 20.86 7.57 1.86
N GLY A 26 19.60 7.29 1.49
CA GLY A 26 19.26 6.59 0.25
C GLY A 26 19.39 5.06 0.33
N ALA A 27 19.76 4.50 1.49
CA ALA A 27 19.84 3.06 1.66
C ALA A 27 18.43 2.45 1.78
N GLN A 28 18.17 1.35 1.08
CA GLN A 28 16.88 0.67 1.19
C GLN A 28 16.74 0.07 2.59
N ARG A 29 15.61 0.37 3.23
CA ARG A 29 15.29 -0.16 4.56
C ARG A 29 14.88 -1.62 4.47
N THR A 30 15.14 -2.37 5.52
CA THR A 30 14.74 -3.77 5.66
C THR A 30 13.78 -3.94 6.83
N GLU A 31 12.95 -4.99 6.77
CA GLU A 31 12.09 -5.40 7.85
C GLU A 31 12.91 -5.99 9.00
N LYS A 32 12.67 -5.51 10.23
CA LYS A 32 13.31 -6.07 11.42
C LYS A 32 12.86 -7.51 11.63
N GLY A 33 13.81 -8.40 11.91
CA GLY A 33 13.56 -9.82 12.16
C GLY A 33 13.71 -10.69 10.92
N THR A 34 13.13 -10.29 9.78
CA THR A 34 13.23 -11.07 8.53
C THR A 34 14.36 -10.61 7.61
N GLY A 35 14.80 -9.35 7.73
CA GLY A 35 15.81 -8.76 6.85
C GLY A 35 15.31 -8.44 5.43
N ARG A 36 14.04 -8.68 5.12
CA ARG A 36 13.49 -8.47 3.77
C ARG A 36 13.48 -6.99 3.39
N PRO A 37 13.81 -6.62 2.15
CA PRO A 37 13.76 -5.23 1.70
C PRO A 37 12.33 -4.70 1.75
N LEU A 38 12.20 -3.44 2.18
CA LEU A 38 10.92 -2.73 2.22
C LEU A 38 10.71 -1.98 0.91
N ASN A 39 9.52 -2.15 0.35
CA ASN A 39 9.05 -1.42 -0.82
C ASN A 39 7.80 -0.64 -0.44
N VAL A 40 7.55 0.47 -1.12
CA VAL A 40 6.38 1.31 -0.94
C VAL A 40 5.64 1.45 -2.26
N VAL A 41 4.32 1.29 -2.23
CA VAL A 41 3.41 1.61 -3.33
C VAL A 41 2.47 2.70 -2.84
N GLN A 42 2.15 3.67 -3.69
CA GLN A 42 1.09 4.61 -3.40
C GLN A 42 -0.21 4.07 -3.99
N LEU A 43 -1.23 3.93 -3.16
CA LEU A 43 -2.57 3.55 -3.55
C LEU A 43 -3.51 4.74 -3.37
N VAL A 44 -4.49 4.85 -4.25
CA VAL A 44 -5.66 5.70 -4.08
C VAL A 44 -6.78 4.78 -3.59
N ALA A 45 -7.20 4.98 -2.35
CA ALA A 45 -8.37 4.35 -1.76
C ALA A 45 -9.59 5.22 -2.08
N ILE A 46 -10.66 4.60 -2.59
CA ILE A 46 -11.88 5.29 -2.99
C ILE A 46 -13.06 4.58 -2.33
N ASP A 47 -13.87 5.34 -1.60
CA ASP A 47 -15.10 4.91 -0.95
C ASP A 47 -16.21 5.95 -1.15
N GLU A 48 -17.33 5.81 -0.43
CA GLU A 48 -18.45 6.75 -0.50
C GLU A 48 -18.10 8.17 -0.01
N ALA A 49 -17.09 8.32 0.86
CA ALA A 49 -16.67 9.61 1.41
C ALA A 49 -15.73 10.36 0.46
N GLY A 50 -15.04 9.65 -0.44
CA GLY A 50 -14.23 10.25 -1.49
C GLY A 50 -13.01 9.41 -1.83
N ALA A 51 -11.89 10.09 -2.12
CA ALA A 51 -10.64 9.45 -2.50
C ALA A 51 -9.47 9.96 -1.64
N GLU A 52 -8.67 9.04 -1.11
CA GLU A 52 -7.46 9.33 -0.34
C GLU A 52 -6.25 8.58 -0.90
N ALA A 53 -5.11 9.27 -1.00
CA ALA A 53 -3.85 8.66 -1.40
C ALA A 53 -3.06 8.18 -0.17
N ILE A 54 -2.84 6.87 -0.05
CA ILE A 54 -2.08 6.25 1.04
C ILE A 54 -0.80 5.59 0.53
N ASN A 55 0.26 5.64 1.33
CA ASN A 55 1.50 4.91 1.05
C ASN A 55 1.51 3.59 1.83
N VAL A 56 1.47 2.47 1.10
CA VAL A 56 1.45 1.12 1.68
C VAL A 56 2.83 0.50 1.56
N THR A 57 3.37 0.03 2.68
CA THR A 57 4.66 -0.67 2.72
C THR A 57 4.48 -2.18 2.68
N VAL A 58 5.27 -2.85 1.84
CA VAL A 58 5.31 -4.31 1.69
C VAL A 58 6.77 -4.78 1.83
N ALA A 59 6.99 -5.87 2.56
CA ALA A 59 8.31 -6.48 2.71
C ALA A 59 8.49 -7.63 1.72
N GLY A 60 9.52 -7.59 0.88
CA GLY A 60 9.81 -8.65 -0.09
C GLY A 60 10.79 -8.22 -1.19
N GLU A 61 11.56 -9.17 -1.71
CA GLU A 61 12.58 -8.89 -2.74
C GLU A 61 11.98 -8.57 -4.11
N ASN A 62 10.88 -9.24 -4.46
CA ASN A 62 10.25 -9.14 -5.78
C ASN A 62 8.78 -8.69 -5.62
N PRO A 63 8.52 -7.39 -5.36
CA PRO A 63 7.15 -6.89 -5.39
C PRO A 63 6.57 -7.06 -6.80
N PRO A 64 5.25 -7.30 -6.94
CA PRO A 64 4.62 -7.44 -8.24
C PRO A 64 4.81 -6.17 -9.07
N LYS A 65 4.99 -6.34 -10.38
CA LYS A 65 5.09 -5.20 -11.30
C LYS A 65 3.71 -4.58 -11.48
N LEU A 66 3.49 -3.45 -10.83
CA LEU A 66 2.26 -2.67 -10.91
C LEU A 66 2.44 -1.45 -11.81
N THR A 67 1.37 -1.03 -12.48
CA THR A 67 1.34 0.20 -13.28
C THR A 67 0.40 1.23 -12.67
N GLN A 68 0.69 2.52 -12.84
CA GLN A 68 -0.22 3.58 -12.42
C GLN A 68 -1.61 3.40 -13.06
N GLY A 69 -2.68 3.65 -12.30
CA GLY A 69 -4.06 3.46 -12.74
C GLY A 69 -4.57 2.02 -12.67
N GLN A 70 -3.71 1.04 -12.34
CA GLN A 70 -4.12 -0.36 -12.22
C GLN A 70 -4.97 -0.57 -10.96
N SER A 71 -6.08 -1.28 -11.08
CA SER A 71 -6.87 -1.70 -9.91
C SER A 71 -6.18 -2.87 -9.20
N VAL A 72 -6.09 -2.76 -7.87
CA VAL A 72 -5.37 -3.70 -7.01
C VAL A 72 -6.15 -3.99 -5.74
N ARG A 73 -5.79 -5.07 -5.05
CA ARG A 73 -6.29 -5.41 -3.72
C ARG A 73 -5.10 -5.65 -2.79
N PRO A 74 -4.94 -4.84 -1.72
CA PRO A 74 -3.99 -5.15 -0.65
C PRO A 74 -4.43 -6.38 0.15
N GLU A 75 -3.48 -7.19 0.61
CA GLU A 75 -3.73 -8.31 1.52
C GLU A 75 -3.27 -7.99 2.94
N SER A 76 -4.14 -8.23 3.92
CA SER A 76 -3.89 -7.96 5.35
C SER A 76 -3.42 -6.51 5.59
N LEU A 77 -4.19 -5.54 5.08
CA LEU A 77 -3.87 -4.12 5.24
C LEU A 77 -3.98 -3.72 6.72
N GLU A 78 -2.85 -3.30 7.27
CA GLU A 78 -2.68 -2.88 8.65
C GLU A 78 -2.48 -1.36 8.72
N ALA A 79 -3.22 -0.73 9.64
CA ALA A 79 -2.99 0.65 10.05
C ALA A 79 -2.11 0.68 11.30
N ILE A 80 -1.06 1.50 11.27
CA ILE A 80 -0.10 1.64 12.37
C ILE A 80 -0.08 3.11 12.80
N PRO A 81 -0.87 3.48 13.82
CA PRO A 81 -0.85 4.82 14.38
C PRO A 81 0.49 5.10 15.05
N TRP A 82 1.02 6.29 14.85
CA TRP A 82 2.21 6.77 15.52
C TRP A 82 2.17 8.28 15.66
N VAL A 83 2.93 8.81 16.62
CA VAL A 83 3.12 10.24 16.80
C VAL A 83 4.54 10.58 16.37
N LYS A 84 4.69 11.59 15.53
CA LYS A 84 6.01 12.06 15.15
C LYS A 84 6.61 12.83 16.31
N ASN A 85 7.80 12.44 16.75
CA ASN A 85 8.53 13.12 17.82
C ASN A 85 8.58 14.63 17.55
N ASN A 86 8.29 15.43 18.57
CA ASN A 86 8.23 16.89 18.52
C ASN A 86 7.07 17.48 17.70
N THR A 87 5.99 16.73 17.48
CA THR A 87 4.72 17.26 16.94
C THR A 87 3.53 16.65 17.70
N ASN A 88 2.47 17.44 17.93
CA ASN A 88 1.19 16.95 18.48
C ASN A 88 0.29 16.32 17.40
N SER A 89 0.88 15.79 16.32
CA SER A 89 0.14 15.25 15.18
C SER A 89 0.27 13.73 15.15
N ALA A 90 -0.86 13.04 15.24
CA ALA A 90 -0.95 11.62 14.96
C ALA A 90 -0.86 11.38 13.44
N GLN A 91 -0.10 10.37 13.05
CA GLN A 91 0.01 9.89 11.68
C GLN A 91 -0.29 8.39 11.64
N VAL A 92 -0.73 7.91 10.48
CA VAL A 92 -0.97 6.48 10.24
C VAL A 92 0.01 6.00 9.18
N ALA A 93 0.74 4.93 9.48
CA ALA A 93 1.50 4.19 8.48
C ALA A 93 0.70 2.97 8.05
N PHE A 94 0.67 2.67 6.75
CA PHE A 94 -0.02 1.50 6.23
C PHE A 94 0.98 0.41 5.83
N ARG A 95 0.66 -0.84 6.18
CA ARG A 95 1.42 -2.03 5.77
C ARG A 95 0.49 -3.07 5.20
N ALA A 96 0.97 -3.82 4.21
CA ALA A 96 0.27 -4.98 3.68
C ALA A 96 1.26 -6.12 3.50
N THR A 97 0.74 -7.35 3.49
CA THR A 97 1.54 -8.55 3.20
C THR A 97 1.84 -8.67 1.71
N SER A 98 0.89 -8.26 0.85
CA SER A 98 1.04 -8.17 -0.60
C SER A 98 0.06 -7.13 -1.16
N VAL A 99 0.25 -6.75 -2.43
CA VAL A 99 -0.71 -5.92 -3.19
C VAL A 99 -0.86 -6.54 -4.57
N ASN A 100 -2.02 -7.12 -4.84
CA ASN A 100 -2.25 -7.95 -6.01
C ASN A 100 -3.13 -7.23 -7.04
N PRO A 101 -2.83 -7.35 -8.34
CA PRO A 101 -3.75 -6.91 -9.39
C PRO A 101 -5.13 -7.54 -9.21
N VAL A 102 -6.18 -6.73 -9.33
CA VAL A 102 -7.52 -7.27 -9.54
C VAL A 102 -7.61 -7.62 -11.02
N ALA A 103 -7.95 -8.87 -11.35
CA ALA A 103 -8.18 -9.24 -12.73
C ALA A 103 -9.24 -8.31 -13.33
N ALA A 104 -8.89 -7.59 -14.39
CA ALA A 104 -9.88 -6.82 -15.12
C ALA A 104 -10.95 -7.81 -15.59
N ALA A 105 -12.20 -7.61 -15.16
CA ALA A 105 -13.31 -8.33 -15.74
C ALA A 105 -13.24 -8.08 -17.25
N LYS A 106 -13.07 -9.14 -18.04
CA LYS A 106 -13.14 -9.06 -19.50
C LYS A 106 -14.51 -8.45 -19.81
N ALA A 107 -14.55 -7.19 -20.23
CA ALA A 107 -15.73 -6.63 -20.84
C ALA A 107 -16.02 -7.49 -22.06
N THR A 108 -17.05 -8.34 -21.97
CA THR A 108 -17.54 -9.07 -23.13
C THR A 108 -18.24 -8.04 -23.98
N ALA A 109 -17.50 -7.47 -24.94
CA ALA A 109 -18.07 -6.62 -25.97
C ALA A 109 -18.92 -7.49 -26.88
N THR A 110 -20.22 -7.52 -26.64
CA THR A 110 -21.21 -7.97 -27.61
C THR A 110 -21.64 -6.75 -28.41
N SER A 111 -21.16 -6.65 -29.64
CA SER A 111 -21.73 -5.84 -30.72
C SER A 111 -21.25 -6.38 -32.06
#